data_AF-A0A428G4E0-F1
#
_entry.id   AF-A0A428G4E0-F1
#
_cell.length_a   1.000
_cell.length_b   1.000
_cell.length_c   1.000
_cell.angle_alpha   90.00
_cell.angle_beta   90.00
_cell.angle_gamma   90.00
#
_symmetry.space_group_name_H-M   'P 1'
#
loop_
_entity.id
_entity.type
_entity.pdbx_description
1 polymer ?
#
loop_
_entity_poly.entity_id
_entity_poly.type
_entity_poly.pdbx_seq_one_letter_code
_entity_poly.pdbx_strand_id
1 'polypeptide(L)'
;MSIGRNDKCPCNSGKKYKHCHLKIEKLRKQMERDNLRDISESERKQLQSHDRNRVKQLFDSKGKECLYSNCDRKPIKSHTFPRNILEKQIARKTDNGYSVFSTDIKNIVSNLQNPRSYSELFYEVNINDAGTMPLFCEEHDNQIFSPIETFKPIPTEKQYIFLYAYRFFLYHFSKEKYALIDYHDVIASEKGVGKSLSSDTRNKRNSIYANATKIANTKTNITNLDVLKIKFDQVMNHTLPSDAKIDEHFKVYGYKLKNDIQWCGAGCTEFSYNDTGVMNHLGCSFGLIPQNRDFPAYFYCVVPNEENDYLKDKLLKLLNDKYDGYKNEKDTASFENIIKYYIFDSSENIIISPDIIDELRDKEICFFNEKGKLLKNSQYEWLLQANSLLIQVKGVQNEEVRNIVYNILEKIDLF
;
A
#
# COMPACT_ATOMS: atom_id res chain seq x y z
N MET A 1 5.66 5.04 -27.68
CA MET A 1 6.12 3.97 -28.62
C MET A 1 5.38 2.66 -28.30
N SER A 2 5.19 1.76 -29.26
CA SER A 2 4.58 0.43 -29.01
C SER A 2 5.66 -0.64 -28.78
N ILE A 3 5.64 -1.27 -27.60
CA ILE A 3 6.60 -2.32 -27.24
C ILE A 3 6.33 -3.59 -28.05
N GLY A 4 7.36 -4.13 -28.69
CA GLY A 4 7.29 -5.36 -29.47
C GLY A 4 7.04 -6.58 -28.58
N ARG A 5 6.28 -7.56 -29.10
CA ARG A 5 5.89 -8.77 -28.34
C ARG A 5 7.09 -9.56 -27.80
N ASN A 6 8.23 -9.52 -28.49
CA ASN A 6 9.43 -10.29 -28.14
C ASN A 6 10.44 -9.50 -27.29
N ASP A 7 10.23 -8.20 -27.12
CA ASP A 7 11.14 -7.28 -26.44
C ASP A 7 11.19 -7.58 -24.94
N LYS A 8 12.21 -7.08 -24.24
CA LYS A 8 12.25 -7.16 -22.76
C LYS A 8 11.05 -6.41 -22.18
N CYS A 9 10.46 -6.94 -21.11
CA CYS A 9 9.29 -6.33 -20.50
C CYS A 9 9.67 -5.08 -19.66
N PRO A 10 8.94 -3.94 -19.79
CA PRO A 10 9.18 -2.69 -19.04
C PRO A 10 9.33 -2.75 -17.52
N CYS A 11 8.84 -3.83 -16.91
CA CYS A 11 8.93 -4.11 -15.48
C CYS A 11 10.27 -4.70 -15.03
N ASN A 12 11.24 -4.85 -15.94
CA ASN A 12 12.51 -5.51 -15.69
C ASN A 12 12.37 -6.91 -15.05
N SER A 13 11.28 -7.64 -15.29
CA SER A 13 11.12 -9.02 -14.78
C SER A 13 12.04 -10.07 -15.44
N GLY A 14 13.00 -9.66 -16.28
CA GLY A 14 13.81 -10.52 -17.14
C GLY A 14 13.04 -11.22 -18.28
N LYS A 15 11.70 -11.22 -18.23
CA LYS A 15 10.82 -11.90 -19.19
C LYS A 15 10.58 -11.05 -20.44
N LYS A 16 10.31 -11.70 -21.58
CA LYS A 16 9.79 -11.02 -22.78
C LYS A 16 8.41 -10.43 -22.49
N TYR A 17 8.07 -9.28 -23.07
CA TYR A 17 6.79 -8.59 -22.87
C TYR A 17 5.57 -9.49 -23.07
N LYS A 18 5.56 -10.36 -24.11
CA LYS A 18 4.49 -11.36 -24.35
C LYS A 18 4.28 -12.38 -23.23
N HIS A 19 5.27 -12.61 -22.37
CA HIS A 19 5.23 -13.55 -21.24
C HIS A 19 5.08 -12.85 -19.89
N CYS A 20 4.94 -11.52 -19.87
CA CYS A 20 4.74 -10.72 -18.67
C CYS A 20 3.59 -9.72 -18.85
N HIS A 21 3.86 -8.42 -19.07
CA HIS A 21 2.81 -7.39 -19.03
C HIS A 21 1.72 -7.55 -20.11
N LEU A 22 2.03 -8.06 -21.30
CA LEU A 22 0.99 -8.36 -22.31
C LEU A 22 -0.03 -9.42 -21.81
N LYS A 23 0.38 -10.34 -20.93
CA LYS A 23 -0.55 -11.30 -20.30
C LYS A 23 -1.44 -10.57 -19.28
N ILE A 24 -0.86 -9.69 -18.47
CA ILE A 24 -1.59 -8.87 -17.48
C ILE A 24 -2.61 -7.96 -18.18
N GLU A 25 -2.23 -7.27 -19.26
CA GLU A 25 -3.12 -6.43 -20.06
C GLU A 25 -4.28 -7.21 -20.70
N LYS A 26 -4.02 -8.41 -21.22
CA LYS A 26 -5.09 -9.28 -21.75
C LYS A 26 -6.06 -9.71 -20.67
N LEU A 27 -5.57 -10.03 -19.47
CA LEU A 27 -6.40 -10.37 -18.32
C LEU A 27 -7.24 -9.16 -17.88
N ARG A 28 -6.65 -7.96 -17.80
CA ARG A 28 -7.38 -6.69 -17.52
C ARG A 28 -8.46 -6.39 -18.55
N LYS A 29 -8.13 -6.43 -19.84
CA LYS A 29 -9.12 -6.26 -20.94
C LYS A 29 -10.19 -7.35 -20.97
N GLN A 30 -9.95 -8.50 -20.36
CA GLN A 30 -10.99 -9.49 -20.11
C GLN A 30 -11.86 -9.09 -18.92
N MET A 31 -11.28 -8.70 -17.78
CA MET A 31 -12.03 -8.20 -16.61
C MET A 31 -12.89 -6.96 -16.93
N GLU A 32 -12.42 -6.08 -17.82
CA GLU A 32 -13.15 -4.92 -18.33
C GLU A 32 -14.36 -5.30 -19.21
N ARG A 33 -14.25 -6.38 -19.99
CA ARG A 33 -15.37 -6.92 -20.80
C ARG A 33 -16.34 -7.73 -19.96
N ASP A 34 -15.82 -8.51 -19.02
CA ASP A 34 -16.57 -9.33 -18.08
C ASP A 34 -17.13 -8.50 -16.89
N ASN A 35 -17.10 -7.17 -16.98
CA ASN A 35 -17.45 -6.29 -15.87
C ASN A 35 -18.90 -6.47 -15.39
N LEU A 36 -19.14 -6.12 -14.13
CA LEU A 36 -20.41 -6.33 -13.43
C LEU A 36 -21.28 -5.05 -13.35
N ARG A 37 -21.11 -4.10 -14.28
CA ARG A 37 -21.89 -2.85 -14.26
C ARG A 37 -23.36 -3.10 -14.60
N ASP A 38 -23.61 -3.93 -15.61
CA ASP A 38 -24.95 -4.13 -16.22
C ASP A 38 -25.80 -5.23 -15.55
N ILE A 39 -25.44 -5.69 -14.35
CA ILE A 39 -26.21 -6.70 -13.60
C ILE A 39 -27.42 -6.07 -12.88
N SER A 40 -28.41 -6.91 -12.53
CA SER A 40 -29.60 -6.46 -11.80
C SER A 40 -29.24 -5.94 -10.39
N GLU A 41 -30.05 -5.03 -9.84
CA GLU A 41 -29.81 -4.50 -8.49
C GLU A 41 -29.87 -5.60 -7.41
N SER A 42 -30.68 -6.64 -7.62
CA SER A 42 -30.76 -7.81 -6.74
C SER A 42 -29.44 -8.59 -6.74
N GLU A 43 -28.94 -8.97 -7.91
CA GLU A 43 -27.64 -9.67 -8.04
C GLU A 43 -26.49 -8.81 -7.51
N ARG A 44 -26.51 -7.49 -7.76
CA ARG A 44 -25.54 -6.52 -7.24
C ARG A 44 -25.48 -6.55 -5.71
N LYS A 45 -26.63 -6.46 -5.03
CA LYS A 45 -26.72 -6.55 -3.56
C LYS A 45 -26.25 -7.91 -3.03
N GLN A 46 -26.60 -8.99 -3.71
CA GLN A 46 -26.20 -10.35 -3.35
C GLN A 46 -24.67 -10.56 -3.47
N LEU A 47 -24.08 -10.16 -4.59
CA LEU A 47 -22.62 -10.20 -4.79
C LEU A 47 -21.89 -9.30 -3.80
N GLN A 48 -22.38 -8.08 -3.57
CA GLN A 48 -21.77 -7.17 -2.61
C GLN A 48 -21.79 -7.75 -1.19
N SER A 49 -22.88 -8.43 -0.79
CA SER A 49 -22.95 -9.14 0.49
C SER A 49 -21.98 -10.33 0.56
N HIS A 50 -21.87 -11.10 -0.52
CA HIS A 50 -20.92 -12.22 -0.63
C HIS A 50 -19.47 -11.75 -0.47
N ASP A 51 -19.07 -10.76 -1.27
CA ASP A 51 -17.69 -10.26 -1.29
C ASP A 51 -17.33 -9.53 0.03
N ARG A 52 -18.31 -8.83 0.67
CA ARG A 52 -18.20 -8.34 2.06
C ARG A 52 -17.91 -9.45 3.06
N ASN A 53 -18.66 -10.54 3.00
CA ASN A 53 -18.50 -11.67 3.93
C ASN A 53 -17.19 -12.44 3.70
N ARG A 54 -16.72 -12.54 2.44
CA ARG A 54 -15.40 -13.09 2.10
C ARG A 54 -14.29 -12.21 2.66
N VAL A 55 -14.25 -10.92 2.33
CA VAL A 55 -13.15 -10.04 2.79
C VAL A 55 -13.10 -9.92 4.32
N LYS A 56 -14.23 -10.05 5.02
CA LYS A 56 -14.25 -10.13 6.49
C LYS A 56 -13.34 -11.26 7.03
N GLN A 57 -13.21 -12.38 6.33
CA GLN A 57 -12.34 -13.49 6.73
C GLN A 57 -10.85 -13.13 6.73
N LEU A 58 -10.41 -12.11 5.98
CA LEU A 58 -9.05 -11.53 6.10
C LEU A 58 -8.83 -10.89 7.48
N PHE A 59 -9.88 -10.32 8.08
CA PHE A 59 -9.80 -9.61 9.37
C PHE A 59 -10.21 -10.47 10.57
N ASP A 60 -10.89 -11.59 10.36
CA ASP A 60 -11.17 -12.57 11.41
C ASP A 60 -9.88 -13.30 11.84
N SER A 61 -9.65 -13.41 13.16
CA SER A 61 -8.50 -14.13 13.74
C SER A 61 -8.76 -15.62 14.00
N LYS A 62 -9.89 -16.17 13.53
CA LYS A 62 -10.19 -17.61 13.66
C LYS A 62 -9.34 -18.40 12.67
N GLY A 63 -8.58 -19.38 13.16
CA GLY A 63 -7.70 -20.20 12.30
C GLY A 63 -6.47 -19.46 11.79
N LYS A 64 -6.06 -18.38 12.47
CA LYS A 64 -4.79 -17.67 12.25
C LYS A 64 -3.96 -17.69 13.52
N GLU A 65 -2.66 -17.65 13.33
CA GLU A 65 -1.64 -17.62 14.37
C GLU A 65 -0.95 -16.26 14.37
N CYS A 66 -0.24 -15.94 15.44
CA CYS A 66 0.56 -14.74 15.55
C CYS A 66 1.71 -14.80 14.53
N LEU A 67 1.93 -13.72 13.78
CA LEU A 67 3.01 -13.64 12.79
C LEU A 67 4.40 -13.49 13.41
N TYR A 68 4.51 -13.36 14.74
CA TYR A 68 5.78 -13.40 15.42
C TYR A 68 6.32 -14.85 15.46
N SER A 69 7.62 -15.01 15.27
CA SER A 69 8.30 -16.31 15.17
C SER A 69 7.94 -17.25 16.33
N ASN A 70 7.63 -18.51 16.00
CA ASN A 70 7.35 -19.59 16.97
C ASN A 70 6.17 -19.28 17.92
N CYS A 71 5.14 -18.57 17.47
CA CYS A 71 3.96 -18.23 18.28
C CYS A 71 2.64 -18.74 17.66
N ASP A 72 2.06 -19.77 18.27
CA ASP A 72 0.76 -20.36 17.91
C ASP A 72 -0.46 -19.56 18.41
N ARG A 73 -0.25 -18.62 19.33
CA ARG A 73 -1.33 -17.82 19.94
C ARG A 73 -2.13 -17.04 18.91
N LYS A 74 -3.45 -17.05 19.07
CA LYS A 74 -4.42 -16.32 18.25
C LYS A 74 -4.10 -14.81 18.18
N PRO A 75 -4.11 -14.18 16.99
CA PRO A 75 -3.85 -12.75 16.86
C PRO A 75 -5.06 -11.87 17.23
N ILE A 76 -4.76 -10.65 17.68
CA ILE A 76 -5.68 -9.52 17.82
C ILE A 76 -5.59 -8.62 16.58
N LYS A 77 -6.52 -7.65 16.46
CA LYS A 77 -6.42 -6.58 15.47
C LYS A 77 -5.29 -5.62 15.85
N SER A 78 -4.09 -5.88 15.37
CA SER A 78 -2.95 -4.96 15.49
C SER A 78 -3.17 -3.75 14.56
N HIS A 79 -3.05 -2.54 15.08
CA HIS A 79 -2.96 -1.32 14.26
C HIS A 79 -1.56 -1.20 13.65
N THR A 80 -1.46 -0.79 12.39
CA THR A 80 -0.15 -0.49 11.79
C THR A 80 0.43 0.84 12.28
N PHE A 81 -0.40 1.88 12.37
CA PHE A 81 -0.08 3.14 13.06
C PHE A 81 -0.79 3.15 14.42
N PRO A 82 -0.08 3.38 15.54
CA PRO A 82 -0.68 3.49 16.87
C PRO A 82 -1.90 4.41 16.89
N ARG A 83 -3.01 3.93 17.49
CA ARG A 83 -4.28 4.68 17.55
C ARG A 83 -4.10 6.09 18.11
N ASN A 84 -3.20 6.28 19.07
CA ASN A 84 -2.92 7.59 19.67
C ASN A 84 -2.26 8.61 18.73
N ILE A 85 -1.57 8.18 17.67
CA ILE A 85 -1.13 9.07 16.58
C ILE A 85 -2.33 9.45 15.73
N LEU A 86 -3.11 8.45 15.28
CA LEU A 86 -4.29 8.69 14.46
C LEU A 86 -5.23 9.70 15.13
N GLU A 87 -5.57 9.47 16.41
CA GLU A 87 -6.46 10.32 17.21
C GLU A 87 -5.93 11.76 17.41
N LYS A 88 -4.61 11.97 17.40
CA LYS A 88 -3.99 13.28 17.71
C LYS A 88 -3.50 14.06 16.50
N GLN A 89 -3.28 13.42 15.36
CA GLN A 89 -2.59 14.02 14.21
C GLN A 89 -3.40 13.94 12.91
N ILE A 90 -4.36 13.01 12.80
CA ILE A 90 -5.04 12.71 11.53
C ILE A 90 -6.56 12.72 11.68
N ALA A 91 -7.10 12.24 12.80
CA ALA A 91 -8.53 11.98 12.90
C ALA A 91 -9.35 13.22 13.22
N ARG A 92 -10.42 13.43 12.45
CA ARG A 92 -11.48 14.38 12.81
C ARG A 92 -12.45 13.70 13.78
N LYS A 93 -12.92 14.44 14.79
CA LYS A 93 -13.98 13.99 15.69
C LYS A 93 -15.32 13.92 14.93
N THR A 94 -16.08 12.85 15.13
CA THR A 94 -17.41 12.62 14.55
C THR A 94 -18.39 12.16 15.63
N ASP A 95 -19.68 12.08 15.31
CA ASP A 95 -20.72 11.57 16.24
C ASP A 95 -20.43 10.13 16.72
N ASN A 96 -19.69 9.36 15.91
CA ASN A 96 -19.27 7.98 16.20
C ASN A 96 -17.83 7.90 16.76
N GLY A 97 -17.30 8.99 17.31
CA GLY A 97 -15.98 9.06 17.95
C GLY A 97 -14.96 9.82 17.10
N TYR A 98 -14.06 9.10 16.44
CA TYR A 98 -13.00 9.68 15.60
C TYR A 98 -12.87 8.88 14.30
N SER A 99 -12.81 9.61 13.19
CA SER A 99 -12.75 9.07 11.83
C SER A 99 -11.51 9.57 11.09
N VAL A 100 -11.00 8.73 10.19
CA VAL A 100 -9.94 9.04 9.22
C VAL A 100 -10.37 8.53 7.84
N PHE A 101 -9.74 9.01 6.78
CA PHE A 101 -9.90 8.44 5.44
C PHE A 101 -8.77 7.46 5.14
N SER A 102 -9.08 6.26 4.64
CA SER A 102 -8.08 5.19 4.47
C SER A 102 -8.25 4.42 3.15
N THR A 103 -7.15 3.96 2.57
CA THR A 103 -7.12 2.98 1.46
C THR A 103 -7.44 1.56 1.96
N ASP A 104 -8.54 1.41 2.67
CA ASP A 104 -8.92 0.17 3.35
C ASP A 104 -9.42 -0.90 2.37
N ILE A 105 -8.69 -2.03 2.28
CA ILE A 105 -9.07 -3.16 1.42
C ILE A 105 -10.45 -3.74 1.76
N LYS A 106 -10.87 -3.72 3.04
CA LYS A 106 -12.22 -4.17 3.42
C LYS A 106 -13.27 -3.30 2.74
N ASN A 107 -13.17 -1.98 2.84
CA ASN A 107 -14.08 -1.05 2.17
C ASN A 107 -13.98 -1.10 0.64
N ILE A 108 -12.78 -1.18 0.05
CA ILE A 108 -12.59 -1.32 -1.40
C ILE A 108 -13.35 -2.55 -1.92
N VAL A 109 -13.11 -3.74 -1.34
CA VAL A 109 -13.79 -4.98 -1.74
C VAL A 109 -15.30 -4.90 -1.46
N SER A 110 -15.69 -4.30 -0.32
CA SER A 110 -17.09 -4.10 0.05
C SER A 110 -17.86 -3.20 -0.92
N ASN A 111 -17.18 -2.33 -1.68
CA ASN A 111 -17.78 -1.35 -2.57
C ASN A 111 -17.56 -1.60 -4.06
N LEU A 112 -16.89 -2.69 -4.46
CA LEU A 112 -16.68 -3.07 -5.88
C LEU A 112 -17.96 -3.05 -6.74
N GLN A 113 -19.10 -3.39 -6.12
CA GLN A 113 -20.40 -3.46 -6.78
C GLN A 113 -21.27 -2.21 -6.56
N ASN A 114 -20.79 -1.18 -5.85
CA ASN A 114 -21.56 0.01 -5.50
C ASN A 114 -21.29 1.16 -6.50
N PRO A 115 -22.24 1.53 -7.39
CA PRO A 115 -22.01 2.54 -8.43
C PRO A 115 -21.64 3.93 -7.90
N ARG A 116 -21.90 4.23 -6.62
CA ARG A 116 -21.58 5.53 -6.00
C ARG A 116 -20.20 5.60 -5.35
N SER A 117 -19.51 4.47 -5.18
CA SER A 117 -18.23 4.46 -4.45
C SER A 117 -17.19 3.46 -4.96
N TYR A 118 -17.48 2.65 -5.98
CA TYR A 118 -16.51 1.69 -6.55
C TYR A 118 -15.22 2.32 -7.12
N SER A 119 -15.24 3.64 -7.37
CA SER A 119 -14.11 4.43 -7.87
C SER A 119 -13.36 5.21 -6.78
N GLU A 120 -13.81 5.18 -5.53
CA GLU A 120 -13.15 5.88 -4.42
C GLU A 120 -11.83 5.19 -4.05
N LEU A 121 -10.78 6.00 -3.85
CA LEU A 121 -9.50 5.56 -3.32
C LEU A 121 -9.51 5.54 -1.79
N PHE A 122 -10.16 6.53 -1.17
CA PHE A 122 -10.22 6.68 0.27
C PHE A 122 -11.64 6.54 0.79
N TYR A 123 -11.80 5.76 1.86
CA TYR A 123 -13.07 5.54 2.54
C TYR A 123 -12.97 6.05 3.98
N GLU A 124 -14.05 6.61 4.51
CA GLU A 124 -14.10 6.97 5.93
C GLU A 124 -14.10 5.70 6.79
N VAL A 125 -13.19 5.64 7.76
CA VAL A 125 -13.02 4.54 8.70
C VAL A 125 -12.82 5.08 10.11
N ASN A 126 -13.48 4.46 11.09
CA ASN A 126 -13.27 4.77 12.50
C ASN A 126 -11.83 4.36 12.93
N ILE A 127 -11.16 5.16 13.76
CA ILE A 127 -9.76 4.89 14.17
C ILE A 127 -9.52 3.53 14.86
N ASN A 128 -10.58 2.86 15.35
CA ASN A 128 -10.48 1.52 15.92
C ASN A 128 -10.35 0.40 14.88
N ASP A 129 -10.67 0.67 13.61
CA ASP A 129 -10.54 -0.27 12.49
C ASP A 129 -9.48 0.17 11.46
N ALA A 130 -9.14 1.46 11.40
CA ALA A 130 -8.21 2.03 10.41
C ALA A 130 -6.81 1.40 10.49
N GLY A 131 -6.32 0.87 9.37
CA GLY A 131 -5.01 0.21 9.30
C GLY A 131 -4.86 -1.02 10.21
N THR A 132 -5.95 -1.71 10.57
CA THR A 132 -5.89 -2.90 11.45
C THR A 132 -5.87 -4.21 10.69
N MET A 133 -5.14 -5.22 11.18
CA MET A 133 -5.24 -6.60 10.68
C MET A 133 -4.84 -7.62 11.78
N PRO A 134 -5.32 -8.88 11.75
CA PRO A 134 -4.84 -9.94 12.65
C PRO A 134 -3.36 -10.29 12.41
N LEU A 135 -2.45 -9.58 13.08
CA LEU A 135 -0.99 -9.75 12.94
C LEU A 135 -0.34 -10.39 14.18
N PHE A 136 -0.55 -9.83 15.37
CA PHE A 136 0.11 -10.28 16.60
C PHE A 136 -0.89 -10.75 17.65
N CYS A 137 -0.51 -11.68 18.52
CA CYS A 137 -1.26 -11.90 19.76
C CYS A 137 -1.08 -10.69 20.70
N GLU A 138 -2.00 -10.50 21.64
CA GLU A 138 -2.02 -9.36 22.57
C GLU A 138 -0.69 -9.17 23.32
N GLU A 139 -0.05 -10.25 23.76
CA GLU A 139 1.23 -10.17 24.45
C GLU A 139 2.35 -9.61 23.55
N HIS A 140 2.50 -10.13 22.33
CA HIS A 140 3.54 -9.68 21.41
C HIS A 140 3.27 -8.29 20.85
N ASP A 141 2.01 -7.93 20.57
CA ASP A 141 1.66 -6.59 20.11
C ASP A 141 2.04 -5.54 21.19
N ASN A 142 1.64 -5.79 22.44
CA ASN A 142 1.98 -4.92 23.56
C ASN A 142 3.49 -4.88 23.85
N GLN A 143 4.17 -6.03 23.94
CA GLN A 143 5.61 -6.06 24.28
C GLN A 143 6.45 -5.37 23.20
N ILE A 144 6.25 -5.72 21.93
CA ILE A 144 7.12 -5.27 20.82
C ILE A 144 6.90 -3.79 20.50
N PHE A 145 5.65 -3.31 20.51
CA PHE A 145 5.31 -1.95 20.07
C PHE A 145 5.12 -0.96 21.22
N SER A 146 5.23 -1.40 22.48
CA SER A 146 5.30 -0.50 23.64
C SER A 146 6.30 0.67 23.51
N PRO A 147 7.45 0.59 22.80
CA PRO A 147 8.34 1.72 22.58
C PRO A 147 7.78 2.80 21.63
N ILE A 148 6.91 2.45 20.68
CA ILE A 148 6.29 3.40 19.73
C ILE A 148 4.87 3.84 20.15
N GLU A 149 4.20 3.06 21.00
CA GLU A 149 2.85 3.36 21.49
C GLU A 149 2.87 4.10 22.83
N THR A 150 3.59 3.55 23.81
CA THR A 150 3.63 4.05 25.20
C THR A 150 4.93 4.76 25.55
N PHE A 151 5.97 4.57 24.73
CA PHE A 151 7.35 5.02 24.93
C PHE A 151 8.01 4.40 26.16
N LYS A 152 7.87 3.07 26.30
CA LYS A 152 8.45 2.28 27.38
C LYS A 152 9.15 1.03 26.81
N PRO A 153 10.49 0.97 26.79
CA PRO A 153 11.43 2.09 26.96
C PRO A 153 11.27 3.15 25.84
N ILE A 154 11.91 4.30 26.00
CA ILE A 154 12.03 5.28 24.91
C ILE A 154 13.04 4.72 23.89
N PRO A 155 12.67 4.54 22.62
CA PRO A 155 13.55 4.00 21.59
C PRO A 155 14.56 5.04 21.08
N THR A 156 15.63 4.59 20.42
CA THR A 156 16.41 5.44 19.50
C THR A 156 15.56 5.80 18.28
N GLU A 157 15.98 6.81 17.51
CA GLU A 157 15.38 7.14 16.22
C GLU A 157 15.39 5.94 15.24
N LYS A 158 16.50 5.18 15.22
CA LYS A 158 16.64 3.97 14.41
C LYS A 158 15.63 2.90 14.83
N GLN A 159 15.55 2.61 16.12
CA GLN A 159 14.61 1.66 16.71
C GLN A 159 13.15 2.06 16.45
N TYR A 160 12.82 3.35 16.62
CA TYR A 160 11.49 3.90 16.36
C TYR A 160 11.06 3.62 14.92
N ILE A 161 11.88 4.03 13.94
CA ILE A 161 11.61 3.81 12.51
C ILE A 161 11.54 2.30 12.18
N PHE A 162 12.46 1.50 12.71
CA PHE A 162 12.50 0.06 12.45
C PHE A 162 11.26 -0.68 12.95
N LEU A 163 10.73 -0.33 14.12
CA LEU A 163 9.50 -0.92 14.65
C LEU A 163 8.28 -0.64 13.75
N TYR A 164 8.16 0.57 13.19
CA TYR A 164 7.15 0.85 12.16
C TYR A 164 7.36 -0.01 10.92
N ALA A 165 8.57 -0.02 10.37
CA ALA A 165 8.90 -0.81 9.19
C ALA A 165 8.57 -2.30 9.38
N TYR A 166 8.85 -2.88 10.56
CA TYR A 166 8.47 -4.25 10.89
C TYR A 166 6.95 -4.46 10.90
N ARG A 167 6.20 -3.59 11.59
CA ARG A 167 4.72 -3.69 11.69
C ARG A 167 4.05 -3.57 10.32
N PHE A 168 4.51 -2.64 9.49
CA PHE A 168 4.04 -2.48 8.11
C PHE A 168 4.43 -3.62 7.20
N PHE A 169 5.67 -4.10 7.30
CA PHE A 169 6.11 -5.25 6.53
C PHE A 169 5.23 -6.47 6.82
N LEU A 170 4.88 -6.76 8.08
CA LEU A 170 3.97 -7.87 8.40
C LEU A 170 2.55 -7.65 7.90
N TYR A 171 2.04 -6.42 7.92
CA TYR A 171 0.76 -6.08 7.31
C TYR A 171 0.76 -6.38 5.81
N HIS A 172 1.77 -5.91 5.08
CA HIS A 172 1.92 -6.18 3.64
C HIS A 172 2.09 -7.68 3.36
N PHE A 173 2.99 -8.35 4.08
CA PHE A 173 3.27 -9.79 3.98
C PHE A 173 2.00 -10.65 4.14
N SER A 174 1.20 -10.38 5.18
CA SER A 174 -0.02 -11.13 5.44
C SER A 174 -1.12 -10.86 4.40
N LYS A 175 -1.20 -9.62 3.89
CA LYS A 175 -2.14 -9.25 2.83
C LYS A 175 -1.78 -9.90 1.49
N GLU A 176 -0.50 -9.88 1.11
CA GLU A 176 0.00 -10.57 -0.09
C GLU A 176 -0.25 -12.08 0.00
N LYS A 177 0.05 -12.72 1.13
CA LYS A 177 -0.26 -14.15 1.31
C LYS A 177 -1.74 -14.46 1.20
N TYR A 178 -2.63 -13.62 1.74
CA TYR A 178 -4.08 -13.79 1.56
C TYR A 178 -4.50 -13.70 0.08
N ALA A 179 -3.99 -12.71 -0.67
CA ALA A 179 -4.31 -12.54 -2.09
C ALA A 179 -3.87 -13.73 -2.98
N LEU A 180 -2.95 -14.57 -2.49
CA LEU A 180 -2.37 -15.70 -3.21
C LEU A 180 -2.99 -17.05 -2.81
N ILE A 181 -3.37 -17.21 -1.53
CA ILE A 181 -4.08 -18.41 -1.02
C ILE A 181 -5.48 -18.57 -1.66
N ASP A 182 -6.09 -17.47 -2.10
CA ASP A 182 -7.47 -17.39 -2.59
C ASP A 182 -7.67 -17.92 -4.04
N TYR A 183 -7.10 -19.10 -4.32
CA TYR A 183 -7.06 -19.73 -5.66
C TYR A 183 -8.38 -20.42 -6.05
N HIS A 184 -9.35 -20.52 -5.13
CA HIS A 184 -10.53 -21.39 -5.26
C HIS A 184 -11.89 -20.78 -4.83
N ASP A 185 -12.03 -19.45 -4.72
CA ASP A 185 -13.35 -18.83 -4.52
C ASP A 185 -14.19 -18.76 -5.81
N VAL A 186 -14.62 -19.94 -6.28
CA VAL A 186 -15.56 -20.10 -7.38
C VAL A 186 -16.97 -20.15 -6.81
N ILE A 187 -17.82 -19.19 -7.18
CA ILE A 187 -19.25 -19.26 -6.86
C ILE A 187 -19.86 -20.42 -7.67
N ALA A 188 -20.18 -21.52 -7.00
CA ALA A 188 -20.80 -22.71 -7.57
C ALA A 188 -22.34 -22.57 -7.68
N SER A 189 -22.95 -23.13 -8.73
CA SER A 189 -24.39 -22.98 -9.05
C SER A 189 -25.32 -23.44 -7.92
N GLU A 190 -24.91 -24.46 -7.18
CA GLU A 190 -25.81 -25.28 -6.37
C GLU A 190 -25.81 -24.88 -4.88
N LYS A 191 -25.07 -23.85 -4.48
CA LYS A 191 -24.86 -23.50 -3.06
C LYS A 191 -24.85 -21.99 -2.84
N GLY A 192 -25.41 -21.56 -1.71
CA GLY A 192 -25.39 -20.17 -1.25
C GLY A 192 -25.84 -19.17 -2.30
N VAL A 193 -25.08 -18.08 -2.46
CA VAL A 193 -25.35 -17.00 -3.43
C VAL A 193 -25.38 -17.50 -4.89
N GLY A 194 -24.72 -18.62 -5.20
CA GLY A 194 -24.67 -19.12 -6.57
C GLY A 194 -26.01 -19.65 -7.11
N LYS A 195 -26.98 -19.94 -6.22
CA LYS A 195 -28.37 -20.25 -6.60
C LYS A 195 -29.19 -19.02 -6.97
N SER A 196 -28.82 -17.84 -6.47
CA SER A 196 -29.62 -16.61 -6.60
C SER A 196 -29.10 -15.66 -7.68
N LEU A 197 -27.92 -15.93 -8.23
CA LEU A 197 -27.31 -15.21 -9.35
C LEU A 197 -27.60 -15.91 -10.67
N SER A 198 -27.72 -15.12 -11.75
CA SER A 198 -27.77 -15.68 -13.10
C SER A 198 -26.45 -16.38 -13.48
N SER A 199 -26.52 -17.26 -14.49
CA SER A 199 -25.32 -17.95 -15.02
C SER A 199 -24.30 -16.95 -15.56
N ASP A 200 -24.74 -15.91 -16.26
CA ASP A 200 -23.88 -14.86 -16.82
C ASP A 200 -23.14 -14.07 -15.73
N THR A 201 -23.87 -13.50 -14.75
CA THR A 201 -23.28 -12.80 -13.60
C THR A 201 -22.24 -13.64 -12.86
N ARG A 202 -22.55 -14.93 -12.62
CA ARG A 202 -21.66 -15.88 -11.94
C ARG A 202 -20.41 -16.18 -12.76
N ASN A 203 -20.54 -16.38 -14.07
CA ASN A 203 -19.41 -16.62 -14.97
C ASN A 203 -18.50 -15.39 -15.07
N LYS A 204 -19.07 -14.19 -15.25
CA LYS A 204 -18.38 -12.91 -15.23
C LYS A 204 -17.59 -12.70 -13.94
N ARG A 205 -18.24 -12.85 -12.78
CA ARG A 205 -17.60 -12.72 -11.47
C ARG A 205 -16.46 -13.71 -11.29
N ASN A 206 -16.68 -14.99 -11.58
CA ASN A 206 -15.64 -16.02 -11.44
C ASN A 206 -14.46 -15.78 -12.40
N SER A 207 -14.72 -15.28 -13.62
CA SER A 207 -13.69 -14.85 -14.57
C SER A 207 -12.86 -13.68 -14.02
N ILE A 208 -13.51 -12.64 -13.49
CA ILE A 208 -12.83 -11.47 -12.88
C ILE A 208 -11.86 -11.91 -11.78
N TYR A 209 -12.34 -12.68 -10.80
CA TYR A 209 -11.50 -13.10 -9.67
C TYR A 209 -10.38 -14.05 -10.11
N ALA A 210 -10.66 -15.04 -10.96
CA ALA A 210 -9.62 -15.92 -11.50
C ALA A 210 -8.55 -15.15 -12.30
N ASN A 211 -8.91 -14.04 -12.95
CA ASN A 211 -7.96 -13.19 -13.67
C ASN A 211 -7.19 -12.26 -12.72
N ALA A 212 -7.82 -11.74 -11.65
CA ALA A 212 -7.14 -11.00 -10.58
C ALA A 212 -6.07 -11.87 -9.89
N THR A 213 -6.40 -13.10 -9.49
CA THR A 213 -5.46 -14.05 -8.87
C THR A 213 -4.28 -14.37 -9.80
N LYS A 214 -4.51 -14.52 -11.12
CA LYS A 214 -3.42 -14.69 -12.12
C LYS A 214 -2.52 -13.46 -12.22
N ILE A 215 -3.06 -12.25 -12.07
CA ILE A 215 -2.28 -11.00 -12.09
C ILE A 215 -1.42 -10.90 -10.81
N ALA A 216 -2.00 -11.15 -9.64
CA ALA A 216 -1.28 -11.17 -8.36
C ALA A 216 -0.09 -12.15 -8.40
N ASN A 217 -0.33 -13.41 -8.75
CA ASN A 217 0.70 -14.44 -8.95
C ASN A 217 1.75 -14.11 -10.03
N THR A 218 1.51 -13.12 -10.91
CA THR A 218 2.51 -12.66 -11.90
C THR A 218 3.35 -11.50 -11.36
N LYS A 219 2.87 -10.77 -10.35
CA LYS A 219 3.52 -9.59 -9.75
C LYS A 219 4.28 -9.92 -8.46
N THR A 220 3.67 -10.64 -7.53
CA THR A 220 4.23 -10.85 -6.18
C THR A 220 5.40 -11.83 -6.19
N ASN A 221 6.52 -11.46 -5.57
CA ASN A 221 7.65 -12.37 -5.34
C ASN A 221 7.60 -12.94 -3.90
N ILE A 222 6.80 -14.00 -3.72
CA ILE A 222 6.60 -14.66 -2.41
C ILE A 222 7.93 -15.05 -1.78
N THR A 223 8.87 -15.57 -2.55
CA THR A 223 10.18 -16.00 -2.06
C THR A 223 10.96 -14.84 -1.44
N ASN A 224 10.95 -13.66 -2.06
CA ASN A 224 11.65 -12.49 -1.51
C ASN A 224 10.91 -11.94 -0.28
N LEU A 225 9.58 -12.02 -0.23
CA LEU A 225 8.79 -11.69 0.96
C LEU A 225 9.09 -12.65 2.13
N ASP A 226 9.23 -13.96 1.89
CA ASP A 226 9.62 -14.93 2.92
C ASP A 226 11.07 -14.70 3.40
N VAL A 227 12.01 -14.36 2.50
CA VAL A 227 13.38 -13.96 2.87
C VAL A 227 13.40 -12.69 3.73
N LEU A 228 12.61 -11.67 3.36
CA LEU A 228 12.47 -10.46 4.18
C LEU A 228 11.87 -10.76 5.56
N LYS A 229 10.86 -11.63 5.63
CA LYS A 229 10.25 -12.06 6.90
C LYS A 229 11.28 -12.66 7.83
N ILE A 230 12.12 -13.58 7.32
CA ILE A 230 13.21 -14.18 8.08
C ILE A 230 14.20 -13.11 8.58
N LYS A 231 14.60 -12.16 7.74
CA LYS A 231 15.51 -11.06 8.12
C LYS A 231 14.94 -10.16 9.22
N PHE A 232 13.68 -9.74 9.08
CA PHE A 232 13.00 -8.96 10.09
C PHE A 232 12.90 -9.73 11.42
N ASP A 233 12.48 -10.99 11.36
CA ASP A 233 12.40 -11.86 12.54
C ASP A 233 13.76 -12.11 13.20
N GLN A 234 14.85 -12.18 12.42
CA GLN A 234 16.21 -12.32 12.96
C GLN A 234 16.67 -11.10 13.76
N VAL A 235 16.14 -9.91 13.48
CA VAL A 235 16.38 -8.70 14.28
C VAL A 235 15.56 -8.72 15.58
N MET A 236 14.34 -9.26 15.53
CA MET A 236 13.40 -9.24 16.65
C MET A 236 13.63 -10.38 17.65
N ASN A 237 13.87 -10.05 18.92
CA ASN A 237 14.11 -11.05 19.97
C ASN A 237 13.34 -10.75 21.27
N HIS A 238 12.00 -10.77 21.18
CA HIS A 238 11.01 -10.53 22.27
C HIS A 238 11.17 -9.21 23.04
N THR A 239 12.07 -8.34 22.58
CA THR A 239 12.51 -7.10 23.23
C THR A 239 12.83 -6.08 22.15
N LEU A 240 12.99 -4.82 22.55
CA LEU A 240 13.42 -3.75 21.65
C LEU A 240 14.83 -4.08 21.08
N PRO A 241 14.98 -4.30 19.76
CA PRO A 241 16.27 -4.65 19.17
C PRO A 241 17.29 -3.53 19.34
N SER A 242 18.56 -3.84 19.55
CA SER A 242 19.62 -2.83 19.58
C SER A 242 19.91 -2.27 18.18
N ASP A 243 20.40 -1.04 18.10
CA ASP A 243 20.83 -0.43 16.84
C ASP A 243 21.81 -1.32 16.06
N ALA A 244 22.77 -1.94 16.76
CA ALA A 244 23.73 -2.87 16.17
C ALA A 244 23.04 -4.13 15.59
N LYS A 245 22.01 -4.65 16.26
CA LYS A 245 21.26 -5.82 15.78
C LYS A 245 20.39 -5.50 14.57
N ILE A 246 19.90 -4.27 14.45
CA ILE A 246 19.25 -3.77 13.23
C ILE A 246 20.29 -3.73 12.09
N ASP A 247 21.46 -3.13 12.35
CA ASP A 247 22.53 -2.94 11.35
C ASP A 247 23.11 -4.25 10.78
N GLU A 248 22.97 -5.40 11.47
CA GLU A 248 23.33 -6.72 10.94
C GLU A 248 22.57 -7.09 9.66
N HIS A 249 21.32 -6.64 9.52
CA HIS A 249 20.42 -7.06 8.43
C HIS A 249 19.88 -5.91 7.58
N PHE A 250 19.75 -4.70 8.14
CA PHE A 250 19.15 -3.55 7.48
C PHE A 250 19.89 -2.26 7.78
N LYS A 251 19.90 -1.36 6.80
CA LYS A 251 20.27 0.04 7.01
C LYS A 251 19.02 0.91 7.01
N VAL A 252 18.90 1.74 8.05
CA VAL A 252 17.76 2.64 8.28
C VAL A 252 18.15 4.06 7.88
N TYR A 253 17.38 4.65 6.98
CA TYR A 253 17.48 6.06 6.58
C TYR A 253 16.23 6.79 7.10
N GLY A 254 16.44 7.75 8.01
CA GLY A 254 15.39 8.60 8.56
C GLY A 254 15.57 10.05 8.09
N TYR A 255 14.52 10.61 7.51
CA TYR A 255 14.47 11.98 7.00
C TYR A 255 13.49 12.79 7.85
N LYS A 256 14.01 13.62 8.76
CA LYS A 256 13.21 14.46 9.67
C LYS A 256 12.49 15.53 8.89
N LEU A 257 11.17 15.56 9.01
CA LEU A 257 10.29 16.52 8.37
C LEU A 257 9.90 17.64 9.34
N LYS A 258 9.28 18.69 8.80
CA LYS A 258 8.46 19.62 9.59
C LYS A 258 7.30 18.85 10.22
N ASN A 259 6.85 19.30 11.39
CA ASN A 259 5.70 18.74 12.09
C ASN A 259 4.38 19.17 11.41
N ASP A 260 3.24 18.72 11.95
CA ASP A 260 1.88 18.91 11.37
C ASP A 260 1.61 18.09 10.10
N ILE A 261 2.21 16.91 9.99
CA ILE A 261 1.90 15.95 8.93
C ILE A 261 0.61 15.20 9.27
N GLN A 262 -0.51 15.61 8.66
CA GLN A 262 -1.86 15.07 8.91
C GLN A 262 -2.25 13.89 8.01
N TRP A 263 -1.26 13.16 7.51
CA TRP A 263 -1.45 11.90 6.79
C TRP A 263 -0.28 10.96 7.01
N CYS A 264 -0.49 9.68 6.74
CA CYS A 264 0.53 8.68 6.90
C CYS A 264 0.32 7.52 5.95
N GLY A 265 1.36 6.74 5.73
CA GLY A 265 1.31 5.56 4.90
C GLY A 265 2.66 4.86 4.93
N ALA A 266 2.66 3.57 4.66
CA ALA A 266 3.90 2.82 4.52
C ALA A 266 3.72 1.59 3.64
N GLY A 267 4.81 1.20 3.01
CA GLY A 267 4.85 0.22 1.94
C GLY A 267 6.12 -0.60 1.96
N CYS A 268 6.16 -1.60 1.10
CA CYS A 268 7.34 -2.40 0.80
C CYS A 268 7.36 -2.64 -0.71
N THR A 269 8.48 -2.32 -1.39
CA THR A 269 8.61 -2.56 -2.83
C THR A 269 10.06 -2.79 -3.22
N GLU A 270 10.26 -3.66 -4.20
CA GLU A 270 11.54 -3.87 -4.87
C GLU A 270 11.85 -2.72 -5.84
N PHE A 271 13.14 -2.43 -6.04
CA PHE A 271 13.59 -1.56 -7.12
C PHE A 271 14.51 -2.32 -8.07
N SER A 272 14.34 -2.06 -9.36
CA SER A 272 15.27 -2.48 -10.39
C SER A 272 15.33 -1.39 -11.43
N TYR A 273 16.55 -1.01 -11.77
CA TYR A 273 16.89 -0.16 -12.89
C TYR A 273 17.14 -1.06 -14.12
N ASN A 274 17.44 -0.48 -15.28
CA ASN A 274 17.53 -1.23 -16.54
C ASN A 274 18.71 -2.23 -16.64
N ASP A 275 19.52 -2.34 -15.57
CA ASP A 275 20.70 -3.19 -15.43
C ASP A 275 20.39 -4.62 -14.92
N THR A 276 19.45 -4.76 -13.98
CA THR A 276 19.14 -6.01 -13.27
C THR A 276 17.65 -6.35 -13.30
N GLY A 277 17.29 -7.58 -12.94
CA GLY A 277 15.90 -8.01 -12.91
C GLY A 277 15.20 -7.69 -11.59
N VAL A 278 13.98 -7.14 -11.59
CA VAL A 278 13.26 -6.74 -10.35
C VAL A 278 13.06 -7.89 -9.36
N MET A 279 12.89 -9.12 -9.84
CA MET A 279 12.73 -10.30 -8.98
C MET A 279 14.05 -10.71 -8.27
N ASN A 280 15.18 -10.13 -8.66
CA ASN A 280 16.48 -10.39 -8.03
C ASN A 280 16.73 -9.50 -6.80
N HIS A 281 15.86 -8.52 -6.54
CA HIS A 281 16.01 -7.54 -5.47
C HIS A 281 15.03 -7.80 -4.33
N LEU A 282 15.48 -7.58 -3.10
CA LEU A 282 14.62 -7.55 -1.92
C LEU A 282 13.87 -6.21 -1.85
N GLY A 283 12.65 -6.26 -1.31
CA GLY A 283 11.85 -5.07 -1.07
C GLY A 283 12.46 -4.17 0.01
N CYS A 284 12.45 -2.86 -0.24
CA CYS A 284 12.76 -1.85 0.78
C CYS A 284 11.45 -1.32 1.36
N SER A 285 11.42 -1.05 2.67
CA SER A 285 10.24 -0.45 3.31
C SER A 285 10.33 1.08 3.32
N PHE A 286 9.25 1.74 2.92
CA PHE A 286 9.10 3.20 3.01
C PHE A 286 7.95 3.52 3.93
N GLY A 287 7.99 4.69 4.56
CA GLY A 287 6.84 5.21 5.24
C GLY A 287 6.95 6.66 5.62
N LEU A 288 5.78 7.25 5.83
CA LEU A 288 5.56 8.56 6.40
C LEU A 288 4.93 8.38 7.78
N ILE A 289 5.68 8.73 8.82
CA ILE A 289 5.25 8.66 10.22
C ILE A 289 5.00 10.10 10.69
N PRO A 290 3.79 10.45 11.15
CA PRO A 290 3.50 11.76 11.76
C PRO A 290 4.31 11.99 13.05
N GLN A 291 4.29 13.23 13.54
CA GLN A 291 4.87 13.54 14.84
C GLN A 291 4.19 12.72 15.95
N ASN A 292 4.98 12.19 16.89
CA ASN A 292 4.43 11.54 18.09
C ASN A 292 5.29 11.88 19.32
N ARG A 293 4.73 12.70 20.21
CA ARG A 293 5.45 13.31 21.34
C ARG A 293 6.72 14.03 20.84
N ASP A 294 7.88 13.64 21.37
CA ASP A 294 9.19 14.24 21.12
C ASP A 294 9.84 13.74 19.82
N PHE A 295 9.24 12.74 19.15
CA PHE A 295 9.68 12.28 17.85
C PHE A 295 9.01 13.14 16.77
N PRO A 296 9.78 13.86 15.92
CA PRO A 296 9.22 14.63 14.81
C PRO A 296 8.56 13.72 13.77
N ALA A 297 7.91 14.31 12.78
CA ALA A 297 7.52 13.56 11.61
C ALA A 297 8.75 13.04 10.83
N TYR A 298 8.63 11.84 10.25
CA TYR A 298 9.68 11.19 9.48
C TYR A 298 9.13 10.66 8.15
N PHE A 299 9.84 10.94 7.06
CA PHE A 299 9.88 9.99 5.96
C PHE A 299 11.03 9.02 6.20
N TYR A 300 10.85 7.73 5.90
CA TYR A 300 11.89 6.73 6.10
C TYR A 300 12.08 5.81 4.90
N CYS A 301 13.27 5.21 4.83
CA CYS A 301 13.60 4.08 3.98
C CYS A 301 14.40 3.05 4.80
N VAL A 302 13.89 1.82 4.94
CA VAL A 302 14.60 0.69 5.56
C VAL A 302 15.00 -0.29 4.46
N VAL A 303 16.31 -0.44 4.27
CA VAL A 303 16.93 -1.13 3.14
C VAL A 303 17.66 -2.37 3.62
N PRO A 304 17.35 -3.59 3.11
CA PRO A 304 18.14 -4.78 3.38
C PRO A 304 19.61 -4.57 3.01
N ASN A 305 20.55 -5.10 3.79
CA ASN A 305 21.97 -4.84 3.57
C ASN A 305 22.45 -5.23 2.15
N GLU A 306 21.88 -6.26 1.55
CA GLU A 306 22.14 -6.69 0.16
C GLU A 306 21.84 -5.61 -0.90
N GLU A 307 20.87 -4.73 -0.65
CA GLU A 307 20.40 -3.73 -1.61
C GLU A 307 21.14 -2.39 -1.50
N ASN A 308 21.90 -2.18 -0.42
CA ASN A 308 22.47 -0.87 -0.11
C ASN A 308 23.45 -0.38 -1.17
N ASP A 309 24.40 -1.21 -1.62
CA ASP A 309 25.37 -0.83 -2.65
C ASP A 309 24.69 -0.62 -4.02
N TYR A 310 23.68 -1.43 -4.34
CA TYR A 310 22.91 -1.31 -5.59
C TYR A 310 22.10 0.00 -5.67
N LEU A 311 21.56 0.46 -4.53
CA LEU A 311 20.73 1.66 -4.44
C LEU A 311 21.50 2.94 -4.08
N LYS A 312 22.76 2.82 -3.62
CA LYS A 312 23.60 3.90 -3.10
C LYS A 312 23.65 5.12 -4.04
N ASP A 313 24.14 4.93 -5.25
CA ASP A 313 24.31 6.01 -6.24
C ASP A 313 23.03 6.25 -7.07
N LYS A 314 21.89 5.67 -6.65
CA LYS A 314 20.60 5.71 -7.34
C LYS A 314 19.53 6.33 -6.44
N LEU A 315 18.62 5.51 -5.89
CA LEU A 315 17.55 5.94 -5.00
C LEU A 315 18.08 6.67 -3.76
N LEU A 316 19.10 6.12 -3.10
CA LEU A 316 19.58 6.67 -1.83
C LEU A 316 20.25 8.04 -2.05
N LYS A 317 21.03 8.19 -3.12
CA LYS A 317 21.54 9.48 -3.56
C LYS A 317 20.41 10.47 -3.86
N LEU A 318 19.41 10.09 -4.66
CA LEU A 318 18.26 10.96 -4.97
C LEU A 318 17.55 11.47 -3.70
N LEU A 319 17.30 10.58 -2.74
CA LEU A 319 16.65 10.94 -1.48
C LEU A 319 17.53 11.88 -0.65
N ASN A 320 18.84 11.62 -0.54
CA ASN A 320 19.76 12.46 0.23
C ASN A 320 19.93 13.85 -0.42
N ASP A 321 20.21 13.92 -1.73
CA ASP A 321 20.41 15.17 -2.48
C ASP A 321 19.17 16.08 -2.37
N LYS A 322 17.96 15.50 -2.39
CA LYS A 322 16.70 16.23 -2.25
C LYS A 322 16.36 16.56 -0.79
N TYR A 323 16.72 15.71 0.16
CA TYR A 323 16.59 16.01 1.58
C TYR A 323 17.50 17.17 2.02
N ASP A 324 18.70 17.29 1.46
CA ASP A 324 19.57 18.45 1.72
C ASP A 324 18.95 19.75 1.20
N GLY A 325 18.18 19.71 0.11
CA GLY A 325 17.35 20.85 -0.34
C GLY A 325 16.25 21.20 0.66
N TYR A 326 15.53 20.19 1.17
CA TYR A 326 14.46 20.33 2.15
C TYR A 326 14.96 20.88 3.51
N LYS A 327 15.99 20.25 4.07
CA LYS A 327 16.56 20.54 5.39
C LYS A 327 17.15 21.95 5.50
N ASN A 328 17.66 22.48 4.38
CA ASN A 328 18.18 23.85 4.29
C ASN A 328 17.14 24.87 3.76
N GLU A 329 15.86 24.48 3.68
CA GLU A 329 14.73 25.29 3.21
C GLU A 329 14.90 25.90 1.81
N LYS A 330 15.72 25.27 0.95
CA LYS A 330 15.97 25.73 -0.43
C LYS A 330 14.94 25.24 -1.43
N ASP A 331 14.44 24.02 -1.23
CA ASP A 331 13.51 23.31 -2.11
C ASP A 331 12.81 22.22 -1.30
N THR A 332 11.75 22.58 -0.55
CA THR A 332 10.97 21.60 0.23
C THR A 332 10.03 20.80 -0.68
N ALA A 333 9.36 21.49 -1.62
CA ALA A 333 8.35 20.94 -2.52
C ALA A 333 8.85 19.74 -3.34
N SER A 334 10.10 19.74 -3.81
CA SER A 334 10.63 18.56 -4.51
C SER A 334 10.73 17.32 -3.63
N PHE A 335 11.13 17.46 -2.36
CA PHE A 335 11.26 16.33 -1.47
C PHE A 335 9.88 15.85 -0.99
N GLU A 336 8.97 16.77 -0.69
CA GLU A 336 7.56 16.49 -0.41
C GLU A 336 6.89 15.73 -1.57
N ASN A 337 7.17 16.11 -2.83
CA ASN A 337 6.67 15.37 -3.99
C ASN A 337 7.27 13.97 -4.15
N ILE A 338 8.55 13.80 -3.81
CA ILE A 338 9.19 12.48 -3.74
C ILE A 338 8.51 11.59 -2.68
N ILE A 339 8.16 12.15 -1.51
CA ILE A 339 7.41 11.43 -0.47
C ILE A 339 6.04 11.03 -1.01
N LYS A 340 5.28 11.97 -1.61
CA LYS A 340 3.99 11.66 -2.26
C LYS A 340 4.14 10.50 -3.24
N TYR A 341 5.08 10.58 -4.17
CA TYR A 341 5.32 9.56 -5.19
C TYR A 341 5.61 8.17 -4.58
N TYR A 342 6.56 8.07 -3.64
CA TYR A 342 6.92 6.77 -3.07
C TYR A 342 5.84 6.18 -2.16
N ILE A 343 5.10 7.00 -1.40
CA ILE A 343 4.00 6.49 -0.58
C ILE A 343 2.85 5.99 -1.48
N PHE A 344 2.43 6.72 -2.52
CA PHE A 344 1.36 6.26 -3.42
C PHE A 344 1.75 5.08 -4.33
N ASP A 345 3.05 4.88 -4.65
CA ASP A 345 3.49 3.73 -5.46
C ASP A 345 3.74 2.44 -4.64
N SER A 346 4.10 2.57 -3.36
CA SER A 346 4.49 1.44 -2.50
C SER A 346 3.52 1.11 -1.37
N SER A 347 2.74 2.06 -0.87
CA SER A 347 1.81 1.85 0.23
C SER A 347 0.45 1.36 -0.24
N GLU A 348 -0.10 0.41 0.49
CA GLU A 348 -1.48 -0.03 0.33
C GLU A 348 -2.32 0.23 1.58
N ASN A 349 -1.82 1.11 2.46
CA ASN A 349 -2.41 1.47 3.74
C ASN A 349 -2.05 2.93 4.04
N ILE A 350 -2.60 3.81 3.21
CA ILE A 350 -2.49 5.26 3.36
C ILE A 350 -3.70 5.71 4.19
N ILE A 351 -3.46 6.56 5.18
CA ILE A 351 -4.47 7.14 6.06
C ILE A 351 -4.30 8.66 6.02
N ILE A 352 -5.36 9.40 5.74
CA ILE A 352 -5.38 10.85 5.51
C ILE A 352 -6.43 11.51 6.40
N SER A 353 -6.15 12.73 6.86
CA SER A 353 -7.12 13.55 7.59
C SER A 353 -8.37 13.84 6.75
N PRO A 354 -9.58 13.80 7.35
CA PRO A 354 -10.79 14.31 6.72
C PRO A 354 -10.66 15.77 6.26
N ASP A 355 -9.86 16.60 6.94
CA ASP A 355 -9.63 18.01 6.55
C ASP A 355 -8.90 18.10 5.19
N ILE A 356 -7.83 17.31 5.00
CA ILE A 356 -7.14 17.20 3.71
C ILE A 356 -8.09 16.68 2.62
N ILE A 357 -8.88 15.63 2.91
CA ILE A 357 -9.78 15.05 1.90
C ILE A 357 -10.85 16.05 1.43
N ASP A 358 -11.37 16.88 2.32
CA ASP A 358 -12.32 17.93 1.96
C ASP A 358 -11.62 19.02 1.12
N GLU A 359 -10.44 19.49 1.52
CA GLU A 359 -9.64 20.44 0.72
C GLU A 359 -9.30 19.92 -0.69
N LEU A 360 -8.92 18.65 -0.81
CA LEU A 360 -8.60 18.03 -2.10
C LEU A 360 -9.81 17.95 -3.03
N ARG A 361 -11.03 17.87 -2.49
CA ARG A 361 -12.29 17.86 -3.25
C ARG A 361 -12.71 19.26 -3.66
N ASP A 362 -12.50 20.25 -2.80
CA ASP A 362 -12.90 21.64 -3.05
C ASP A 362 -11.93 22.40 -3.97
N LYS A 363 -10.62 22.14 -3.87
CA LYS A 363 -9.59 22.82 -4.69
C LYS A 363 -9.48 22.20 -6.08
N GLU A 364 -9.62 23.02 -7.13
CA GLU A 364 -9.46 22.58 -8.53
C GLU A 364 -8.03 22.83 -9.06
N ILE A 365 -7.52 21.91 -9.89
CA ILE A 365 -6.26 22.05 -10.63
C ILE A 365 -6.52 21.92 -12.13
N CYS A 366 -5.82 22.73 -12.91
CA CYS A 366 -5.85 22.73 -14.36
C CYS A 366 -4.61 22.09 -14.96
N PHE A 367 -4.78 21.13 -15.87
CA PHE A 367 -3.72 20.59 -16.73
C PHE A 367 -4.10 20.72 -18.21
N PHE A 368 -3.12 20.93 -19.07
CA PHE A 368 -3.32 20.80 -20.52
C PHE A 368 -3.10 19.36 -20.95
N ASN A 369 -4.00 18.80 -21.76
CA ASN A 369 -3.77 17.52 -22.42
C ASN A 369 -2.90 17.68 -23.68
N GLU A 370 -2.48 16.56 -24.27
CA GLU A 370 -1.68 16.49 -25.51
C GLU A 370 -2.27 17.27 -26.71
N LYS A 371 -3.57 17.60 -26.67
CA LYS A 371 -4.28 18.36 -27.71
C LYS A 371 -4.48 19.84 -27.35
N GLY A 372 -3.80 20.33 -26.30
CA GLY A 372 -3.91 21.70 -25.81
C GLY A 372 -5.23 22.04 -25.13
N LYS A 373 -6.11 21.06 -24.85
CA LYS A 373 -7.36 21.30 -24.13
C LYS A 373 -7.07 21.36 -22.62
N LEU A 374 -7.54 22.42 -21.97
CA LEU A 374 -7.57 22.54 -20.52
C LEU A 374 -8.53 21.51 -19.92
N LEU A 375 -8.03 20.69 -19.00
CA LEU A 375 -8.78 19.81 -18.13
C LEU A 375 -8.77 20.41 -16.73
N LYS A 376 -9.95 20.61 -16.15
CA LYS A 376 -10.16 21.21 -14.83
C LYS A 376 -10.95 20.21 -14.00
N ASN A 377 -10.30 19.66 -12.98
CA ASN A 377 -10.85 18.70 -12.03
C ASN A 377 -10.38 19.09 -10.62
N SER A 378 -11.03 18.56 -9.58
CA SER A 378 -10.55 18.65 -8.20
C SER A 378 -9.16 17.99 -8.03
N GLN A 379 -8.40 18.36 -6.99
CA GLN A 379 -7.15 17.66 -6.66
C GLN A 379 -7.39 16.17 -6.41
N TYR A 380 -8.52 15.83 -5.77
CA TYR A 380 -8.91 14.47 -5.48
C TYR A 380 -9.10 13.64 -6.77
N GLU A 381 -9.78 14.17 -7.78
CA GLU A 381 -9.92 13.49 -9.09
C GLU A 381 -8.57 13.31 -9.80
N TRP A 382 -7.66 14.29 -9.72
CA TRP A 382 -6.30 14.14 -10.22
C TRP A 382 -5.51 13.07 -9.45
N LEU A 383 -5.70 12.96 -8.13
CA LEU A 383 -5.10 11.92 -7.30
C LEU A 383 -5.65 10.52 -7.64
N LEU A 384 -6.95 10.38 -7.93
CA LEU A 384 -7.54 9.15 -8.47
C LEU A 384 -6.89 8.76 -9.81
N GLN A 385 -6.65 9.74 -10.70
CA GLN A 385 -5.96 9.51 -11.97
C GLN A 385 -4.50 9.08 -11.76
N ALA A 386 -3.74 9.74 -10.88
CA ALA A 386 -2.37 9.38 -10.54
C ALA A 386 -2.26 7.93 -10.00
N ASN A 387 -3.12 7.57 -9.05
CA ASN A 387 -3.20 6.21 -8.52
C ASN A 387 -3.57 5.17 -9.59
N SER A 388 -4.53 5.48 -10.48
CA SER A 388 -4.88 4.61 -11.61
C SER A 388 -3.69 4.33 -12.53
N LEU A 389 -2.87 5.34 -12.83
CA LEU A 389 -1.66 5.22 -13.63
C LEU A 389 -0.57 4.38 -12.93
N LEU A 390 -0.36 4.58 -11.62
CA LEU A 390 0.58 3.78 -10.82
C LEU A 390 0.20 2.29 -10.82
N ILE A 391 -1.09 1.97 -10.62
CA ILE A 391 -1.60 0.59 -10.67
C ILE A 391 -1.37 -0.05 -12.05
N GLN A 392 -1.45 0.72 -13.13
CA GLN A 392 -1.30 0.21 -14.49
C GLN A 392 0.11 -0.34 -14.76
N VAL A 393 1.18 0.34 -14.33
CA VAL A 393 2.58 -0.01 -14.66
C VAL A 393 3.45 -0.09 -13.39
N LYS A 394 3.87 -1.31 -13.01
CA LYS A 394 5.05 -1.51 -12.15
C LYS A 394 6.26 -1.75 -13.05
N GLY A 395 7.12 -0.75 -13.21
CA GLY A 395 8.28 -0.82 -14.11
C GLY A 395 8.82 0.54 -14.54
N VAL A 396 10.14 0.63 -14.74
CA VAL A 396 10.84 1.88 -15.09
C VAL A 396 10.58 2.32 -16.52
N GLN A 397 10.33 1.40 -17.46
CA GLN A 397 10.23 1.75 -18.89
C GLN A 397 8.84 2.24 -19.34
N ASN A 398 8.12 2.91 -18.45
CA ASN A 398 7.09 3.88 -18.84
C ASN A 398 7.34 5.21 -18.11
N GLU A 399 8.54 5.74 -18.36
CA GLU A 399 9.03 7.02 -17.86
C GLU A 399 8.04 8.16 -18.14
N GLU A 400 7.39 8.16 -19.31
CA GLU A 400 6.32 9.09 -19.67
C GLU A 400 5.15 9.05 -18.67
N VAL A 401 4.59 7.87 -18.37
CA VAL A 401 3.52 7.74 -17.37
C VAL A 401 4.00 8.05 -15.95
N ARG A 402 5.22 7.67 -15.57
CA ARG A 402 5.77 7.99 -14.24
C ARG A 402 6.03 9.49 -14.08
N ASN A 403 6.46 10.18 -15.12
CA ASN A 403 6.61 11.64 -15.16
C ASN A 403 5.24 12.33 -15.11
N ILE A 404 4.22 11.82 -15.81
CA ILE A 404 2.83 12.32 -15.70
C ILE A 404 2.35 12.20 -14.25
N VAL A 405 2.54 11.05 -13.59
CA VAL A 405 2.18 10.88 -12.17
C VAL A 405 2.95 11.84 -11.27
N TYR A 406 4.26 11.98 -11.44
CA TYR A 406 5.09 12.88 -10.65
C TYR A 406 4.65 14.35 -10.78
N ASN A 407 4.31 14.78 -11.99
CA ASN A 407 3.82 16.13 -12.27
C ASN A 407 2.39 16.36 -11.76
N ILE A 408 1.55 15.32 -11.74
CA ILE A 408 0.23 15.40 -11.09
C ILE A 408 0.42 15.57 -9.59
N LEU A 409 1.17 14.67 -8.94
CA LEU A 409 1.41 14.68 -7.50
C LEU A 409 2.07 15.98 -7.03
N GLU A 410 2.90 16.63 -7.85
CA GLU A 410 3.50 17.93 -7.55
C GLU A 410 2.44 18.98 -7.17
N LYS A 411 1.26 18.93 -7.81
CA LYS A 411 0.15 19.88 -7.60
C LYS A 411 -0.85 19.47 -6.52
N ILE A 412 -0.69 18.31 -5.89
CA ILE A 412 -1.59 17.81 -4.84
C ILE A 412 -1.09 18.29 -3.46
N ASP A 413 -1.92 19.06 -2.75
CA ASP A 413 -1.62 19.61 -1.43
C ASP A 413 -1.81 18.52 -0.35
N LEU A 414 -0.70 18.01 0.18
CA LEU A 414 -0.67 17.03 1.28
C LEU A 414 0.33 17.42 2.39
N PHE A 415 0.94 18.61 2.31
CA PHE A 415 2.01 19.11 3.16
C PHE A 415 1.76 20.59 3.48
#